data_AF-A0A4P7D1H9-F1
#
_entry.id   AF-A0A4P7D1H9-F1
#
_cell.length_a   1.000
_cell.length_b   1.000
_cell.length_c   1.000
_cell.angle_alpha   90.00
_cell.angle_beta   90.00
_cell.angle_gamma   90.00
#
_symmetry.space_group_name_H-M   'P 1'
#
loop_
_entity.id
_entity.type
_entity.pdbx_description
1 polymer ?
#
loop_
_entity_poly.entity_id
_entity_poly.type
_entity_poly.pdbx_seq_one_letter_code
_entity_poly.pdbx_strand_id
1 'polypeptide(L)'
;MNILVIGGTGLIGGHAALYLHAQGNTVTLAARKPPAPGSALAQFDVLVRDYVAGNFTREDLARFDAVVFAAGNDIRHLPTDTDEAAHWERANVEAVPRFFALAREAGIKRAVLVGSFYPQVAPHLIDTIPYVRSRHLADERVRALATPAFSVCSVNAPFVVGSVPGLRNDMFAAYTGYAQGKLAGLPVFGPAGGSNFISTQSLSEAIWGALQAGEAGKAYLVGDENLSFADYFATFFRAAGNPQPVPALDQEHPLLPDIAIYTGRGNVVSYEPDAADLALLGYRRGDVQRAVNEVVAHCLAQ
;
A
#
# COMPACT_ATOMS: atom_id res chain seq x y z
N MET A 1 14.04 13.38 11.00
CA MET A 1 12.98 14.27 10.50
C MET A 1 11.75 14.12 11.38
N ASN A 2 10.91 15.15 11.46
CA ASN A 2 9.52 15.06 11.93
C ASN A 2 8.65 14.65 10.76
N ILE A 3 8.10 13.44 10.77
CA ILE A 3 7.37 12.85 9.64
C ILE A 3 5.91 12.62 10.01
N LEU A 4 5.00 13.11 9.18
CA LEU A 4 3.58 12.79 9.25
C LEU A 4 3.24 11.64 8.30
N VAL A 5 2.60 10.58 8.82
CA VAL A 5 2.16 9.44 8.01
C VAL A 5 0.65 9.39 7.92
N ILE A 6 0.10 9.78 6.76
CA ILE A 6 -1.34 9.71 6.48
C ILE A 6 -1.72 8.27 6.15
N GLY A 7 -2.79 7.76 6.78
CA GLY A 7 -3.10 6.34 6.74
C GLY A 7 -2.23 5.53 7.69
N GLY A 8 -1.59 6.19 8.66
CA GLY A 8 -0.66 5.60 9.61
C GLY A 8 -1.25 4.54 10.55
N THR A 9 -2.58 4.39 10.60
CA THR A 9 -3.24 3.33 11.36
C THR A 9 -3.58 2.08 10.54
N GLY A 10 -3.33 2.12 9.23
CA GLY A 10 -3.47 0.97 8.32
C GLY A 10 -2.19 0.16 8.21
N LEU A 11 -2.24 -0.92 7.41
CA LEU A 11 -1.09 -1.82 7.21
C LEU A 11 0.14 -1.10 6.65
N ILE A 12 0.00 -0.46 5.47
CA ILE A 12 1.14 0.15 4.77
C ILE A 12 1.69 1.33 5.56
N GLY A 13 0.82 2.28 5.91
CA GLY A 13 1.22 3.48 6.66
C GLY A 13 1.76 3.13 8.05
N GLY A 14 1.13 2.19 8.76
CA GLY A 14 1.57 1.76 10.08
C GLY A 14 2.93 1.06 10.06
N HIS A 15 3.15 0.17 9.10
CA HIS A 15 4.47 -0.46 8.94
C HIS A 15 5.54 0.57 8.55
N ALA A 16 5.23 1.48 7.63
CA ALA A 16 6.14 2.57 7.27
C ALA A 16 6.46 3.46 8.49
N ALA A 17 5.47 3.77 9.33
CA ALA A 17 5.69 4.55 10.55
C ALA A 17 6.65 3.87 11.53
N LEU A 18 6.47 2.57 11.79
CA LEU A 18 7.38 1.77 12.62
C LEU A 18 8.80 1.76 12.04
N TYR A 19 8.91 1.52 10.74
CA TYR A 19 10.21 1.50 10.07
C TYR A 19 10.91 2.85 10.13
N LEU A 20 10.22 3.94 9.78
CA LEU A 20 10.78 5.30 9.81
C LEU A 20 11.19 5.72 11.22
N HIS A 21 10.42 5.32 12.23
CA HIS A 21 10.79 5.53 13.63
C HIS A 21 12.07 4.79 14.01
N ALA A 22 12.22 3.52 13.58
CA ALA A 22 13.45 2.75 13.78
C ALA A 22 14.67 3.37 13.07
N GLN A 23 14.47 4.16 12.02
CA GLN A 23 15.53 4.95 11.37
C GLN A 23 15.88 6.24 12.14
N GLY A 24 15.34 6.45 13.35
CA GLY A 24 15.64 7.62 14.19
C GLY A 24 14.78 8.85 13.88
N ASN A 25 13.64 8.70 13.20
CA ASN A 25 12.72 9.80 12.95
C ASN A 25 11.66 9.93 14.05
N THR A 26 11.18 11.16 14.25
CA THR A 26 9.99 11.44 15.04
C THR A 26 8.78 11.27 14.12
N VAL A 27 7.88 10.36 14.45
CA VAL A 27 6.74 10.01 13.59
C VAL A 27 5.42 10.34 14.28
N THR A 28 4.53 11.00 13.54
CA THR A 28 3.13 11.21 13.93
C THR A 28 2.23 10.54 12.90
N LEU A 29 1.21 9.83 13.37
CA LEU A 29 0.21 9.21 12.50
C LEU A 29 -0.90 10.21 12.22
N ALA A 30 -1.47 10.20 11.01
CA ALA A 30 -2.76 10.84 10.76
C ALA A 30 -3.77 9.83 10.21
N ALA A 31 -4.95 9.82 10.81
CA ALA A 31 -6.04 8.93 10.44
C ALA A 31 -7.38 9.44 10.97
N ARG A 32 -8.47 8.84 10.46
CA ARG A 32 -9.85 9.12 10.91
C ARG A 32 -10.16 8.57 12.30
N LYS A 33 -9.39 7.58 12.76
CA LYS A 33 -9.56 6.88 14.03
C LYS A 33 -8.19 6.68 14.69
N PRO A 34 -8.10 6.63 16.02
CA PRO A 34 -6.87 6.26 16.70
C PRO A 34 -6.42 4.84 16.32
N PRO A 35 -5.13 4.51 16.51
CA PRO A 35 -4.61 3.15 16.37
C PRO A 35 -5.42 2.14 17.18
N ALA A 36 -5.44 0.89 16.71
CA ALA A 36 -6.03 -0.20 17.46
C ALA A 36 -5.34 -0.31 18.83
N PRO A 37 -6.10 -0.37 19.95
CA PRO A 37 -5.52 -0.58 21.27
C PRO A 37 -4.64 -1.83 21.31
N GLY A 38 -3.47 -1.72 21.92
CA GLY A 38 -2.50 -2.83 22.01
C GLY A 38 -1.70 -3.12 20.74
N SER A 39 -1.98 -2.43 19.62
CA SER A 39 -1.09 -2.47 18.46
C SER A 39 0.20 -1.72 18.73
N ALA A 40 1.29 -2.12 18.04
CA ALA A 40 2.55 -1.37 18.08
C ALA A 40 2.40 0.08 17.59
N LEU A 41 1.29 0.43 16.95
CA LEU A 41 1.00 1.78 16.49
C LEU A 41 0.48 2.70 17.61
N ALA A 42 0.05 2.14 18.74
CA ALA A 42 -0.46 2.91 19.88
C ALA A 42 0.64 3.73 20.60
N GLN A 43 1.92 3.50 20.28
CA GLN A 43 3.05 4.26 20.81
C GLN A 43 3.22 5.64 20.15
N PHE A 44 2.59 5.89 19.00
CA PHE A 44 2.77 7.12 18.25
C PHE A 44 1.73 8.17 18.62
N ASP A 45 2.13 9.44 18.53
CA ASP A 45 1.19 10.56 18.50
C ASP A 45 0.28 10.44 17.27
N VAL A 46 -0.98 10.87 17.45
CA VAL A 46 -2.01 10.75 16.42
C VAL A 46 -2.71 12.08 16.20
N LEU A 47 -2.67 12.54 14.96
CA LEU A 47 -3.48 13.64 14.46
C LEU A 47 -4.77 13.07 13.86
N VAL A 48 -5.88 13.16 14.61
CA VAL A 48 -7.18 12.66 14.14
C VAL A 48 -7.78 13.66 13.14
N ARG A 49 -7.64 13.34 11.86
CA ARG A 49 -8.03 14.15 10.71
C ARG A 49 -8.46 13.28 9.54
N ASP A 50 -9.21 13.87 8.63
CA ASP A 50 -9.71 13.25 7.41
C ASP A 50 -9.37 14.15 6.21
N TYR A 51 -8.51 13.63 5.34
CA TYR A 51 -8.05 14.35 4.15
C TYR A 51 -9.17 14.49 3.11
N VAL A 52 -10.13 13.56 3.09
CA VAL A 52 -11.31 13.61 2.22
C VAL A 52 -12.25 14.72 2.68
N ALA A 53 -12.49 14.81 3.99
CA ALA A 53 -13.26 15.90 4.59
C ALA A 53 -12.54 17.26 4.52
N GLY A 54 -11.23 17.27 4.25
CA GLY A 54 -10.43 18.49 4.10
C GLY A 54 -10.24 19.26 5.40
N ASN A 55 -10.21 18.57 6.54
CA ASN A 55 -10.15 19.21 7.86
C ASN A 55 -8.73 19.39 8.42
N PHE A 56 -7.69 19.11 7.62
CA PHE A 56 -6.32 19.48 7.94
C PHE A 56 -6.15 21.00 7.81
N THR A 57 -5.40 21.62 8.71
CA THR A 57 -5.02 23.03 8.60
C THR A 57 -3.53 23.19 8.29
N ARG A 58 -3.11 24.41 7.97
CA ARG A 58 -1.68 24.72 7.78
C ARG A 58 -0.89 24.53 9.08
N GLU A 59 -1.49 24.91 10.20
CA GLU A 59 -0.90 24.79 11.54
C GLU A 59 -0.70 23.33 11.95
N ASP A 60 -1.64 22.44 11.59
CA ASP A 60 -1.50 21.00 11.80
C ASP A 60 -0.20 20.48 11.14
N LEU A 61 0.15 21.03 9.97
CA LEU A 61 1.21 20.53 9.09
C LEU A 61 2.56 21.24 9.27
N ALA A 62 2.58 22.49 9.71
CA ALA A 62 3.77 23.35 9.74
C ALA A 62 4.93 22.82 10.62
N ARG A 63 4.64 21.86 11.51
CA ARG A 63 5.63 21.22 12.40
C ARG A 63 6.39 20.04 11.78
N PHE A 64 6.01 19.61 10.58
CA PHE A 64 6.58 18.43 9.92
C PHE A 64 7.59 18.82 8.82
N ASP A 65 8.67 18.06 8.74
CA ASP A 65 9.67 18.18 7.67
C ASP A 65 9.21 17.44 6.41
N ALA A 66 8.50 16.34 6.62
CA ALA A 66 8.13 15.41 5.56
C ALA A 66 6.76 14.74 5.78
N VAL A 67 6.18 14.26 4.68
CA VAL A 67 4.92 13.52 4.66
C VAL A 67 5.06 12.21 3.90
N VAL A 68 4.46 11.14 4.44
CA VAL A 68 4.15 9.92 3.70
C VAL A 68 2.64 9.77 3.60
N PHE A 69 2.12 9.63 2.39
CA PHE A 69 0.70 9.43 2.14
C PHE A 69 0.42 7.98 1.75
N ALA A 70 -0.12 7.20 2.67
CA ALA A 70 -0.46 5.78 2.48
C ALA A 70 -1.97 5.52 2.65
N ALA A 71 -2.81 6.53 2.41
CA ALA A 71 -4.27 6.48 2.59
C ALA A 71 -5.06 6.48 1.27
N GLY A 72 -4.42 6.16 0.14
CA GLY A 72 -5.11 6.11 -1.15
C GLY A 72 -6.22 5.06 -1.11
N ASN A 73 -7.44 5.49 -1.42
CA ASN A 73 -8.63 4.63 -1.35
C ASN A 73 -8.61 3.58 -2.46
N ASP A 74 -9.19 2.42 -2.17
CA ASP A 74 -9.39 1.27 -3.05
C ASP A 74 -10.72 0.59 -2.70
N ILE A 75 -11.08 -0.49 -3.41
CA ILE A 75 -12.36 -1.19 -3.28
C ILE A 75 -12.78 -1.52 -1.84
N ARG A 76 -11.82 -1.73 -0.92
CA ARG A 76 -12.10 -2.03 0.50
C ARG A 76 -12.66 -0.83 1.27
N HIS A 77 -12.56 0.36 0.69
CA HIS A 77 -12.98 1.63 1.26
C HIS A 77 -14.25 2.18 0.61
N LEU A 78 -14.80 1.48 -0.40
CA LEU A 78 -16.05 1.87 -1.04
C LEU A 78 -17.20 1.59 -0.05
N PRO A 79 -17.96 2.62 0.39
CA PRO A 79 -19.14 2.37 1.19
C PRO A 79 -20.20 1.63 0.37
N THR A 80 -21.01 0.82 1.03
CA THR A 80 -22.15 0.15 0.40
C THR A 80 -23.04 1.18 -0.30
N ASP A 81 -23.59 0.81 -1.46
CA ASP A 81 -24.54 1.62 -2.24
C ASP A 81 -24.00 2.99 -2.72
N THR A 82 -22.68 3.15 -2.81
CA THR A 82 -22.05 4.36 -3.36
C THR A 82 -21.58 4.14 -4.79
N ASP A 83 -21.77 5.14 -5.64
CA ASP A 83 -21.13 5.18 -6.97
C ASP A 83 -19.61 5.13 -6.82
N GLU A 84 -19.02 4.05 -7.32
CA GLU A 84 -17.60 3.76 -7.26
C GLU A 84 -16.76 4.89 -7.88
N ALA A 85 -17.10 5.32 -9.09
CA ALA A 85 -16.34 6.33 -9.82
C ALA A 85 -16.42 7.68 -9.10
N ALA A 86 -17.60 8.06 -8.61
CA ALA A 86 -17.77 9.29 -7.85
C ALA A 86 -17.00 9.25 -6.51
N HIS A 87 -16.93 8.09 -5.86
CA HIS A 87 -16.14 7.93 -4.64
C HIS A 87 -14.64 8.05 -4.91
N TRP A 88 -14.12 7.41 -5.97
CA TRP A 88 -12.71 7.54 -6.34
C TRP A 88 -12.34 8.95 -6.79
N GLU A 89 -13.22 9.65 -7.51
CA GLU A 89 -12.98 11.04 -7.91
C GLU A 89 -12.79 11.92 -6.67
N ARG A 90 -13.73 11.87 -5.72
CA ARG A 90 -13.64 12.65 -4.47
C ARG A 90 -12.43 12.26 -3.62
N ALA A 91 -12.27 10.97 -3.35
CA ALA A 91 -11.32 10.48 -2.34
C ALA A 91 -9.88 10.38 -2.85
N ASN A 92 -9.66 10.12 -4.14
CA ASN A 92 -8.32 10.01 -4.71
C ASN A 92 -8.00 11.25 -5.56
N VAL A 93 -8.83 11.55 -6.56
CA VAL A 93 -8.51 12.52 -7.62
C VAL A 93 -8.53 13.97 -7.14
N GLU A 94 -9.44 14.30 -6.22
CA GLU A 94 -9.58 15.65 -5.65
C GLU A 94 -8.86 15.79 -4.30
N ALA A 95 -9.15 14.90 -3.34
CA ALA A 95 -8.71 15.08 -1.97
C ALA A 95 -7.21 14.88 -1.78
N VAL A 96 -6.57 13.96 -2.52
CA VAL A 96 -5.13 13.70 -2.36
C VAL A 96 -4.31 14.91 -2.85
N PRO A 97 -4.47 15.42 -4.09
CA PRO A 97 -3.73 16.60 -4.52
C PRO A 97 -4.02 17.83 -3.66
N ARG A 98 -5.27 18.02 -3.20
CA ARG A 98 -5.63 19.12 -2.28
C ARG A 98 -4.85 19.05 -0.98
N PHE A 99 -4.71 17.86 -0.38
CA PHE A 99 -3.92 17.67 0.83
C PHE A 99 -2.42 17.96 0.57
N PHE A 100 -1.85 17.49 -0.54
CA PHE A 100 -0.45 17.76 -0.87
C PHE A 100 -0.20 19.26 -1.18
N ALA A 101 -1.16 19.95 -1.78
CA ALA A 101 -1.08 21.40 -1.98
C ALA A 101 -1.03 22.14 -0.63
N LEU A 102 -1.87 21.75 0.33
CA LEU A 102 -1.83 22.28 1.70
C LEU A 102 -0.50 21.95 2.39
N ALA A 103 0.02 20.73 2.24
CA ALA A 103 1.31 20.33 2.79
C ALA A 103 2.46 21.21 2.26
N ARG A 104 2.48 21.47 0.96
CA ARG A 104 3.42 22.40 0.33
C ARG A 104 3.30 23.81 0.91
N GLU A 105 2.08 24.33 1.02
CA GLU A 105 1.82 25.66 1.60
C GLU A 105 2.23 25.78 3.08
N ALA A 106 2.18 24.66 3.82
CA ALA A 106 2.65 24.59 5.19
C ALA A 106 4.19 24.53 5.33
N GLY A 107 4.92 24.48 4.21
CA GLY A 107 6.38 24.51 4.20
C GLY A 107 7.04 23.14 4.36
N ILE A 108 6.28 22.04 4.24
CA ILE A 108 6.86 20.69 4.17
C ILE A 108 7.79 20.64 2.95
N LYS A 109 8.96 20.02 3.11
CA LYS A 109 10.01 20.01 2.08
C LYS A 109 10.00 18.74 1.24
N ARG A 110 9.59 17.62 1.84
CA ARG A 110 9.63 16.31 1.18
C ARG A 110 8.32 15.55 1.37
N ALA A 111 7.82 14.94 0.31
CA ALA A 111 6.62 14.12 0.41
C ALA A 111 6.68 12.90 -0.51
N VAL A 112 6.12 11.79 -0.02
CA VAL A 112 5.98 10.55 -0.79
C VAL A 112 4.51 10.16 -0.83
N LEU A 113 3.98 9.98 -2.04
CA LEU A 113 2.69 9.33 -2.27
C LEU A 113 2.91 7.83 -2.48
N VAL A 114 2.29 6.99 -1.65
CA VAL A 114 2.16 5.57 -1.98
C VAL A 114 1.03 5.41 -3.00
N GLY A 115 1.41 5.31 -4.27
CA GLY A 115 0.48 5.19 -5.38
C GLY A 115 0.16 3.73 -5.70
N SER A 116 -0.11 3.45 -6.98
CA SER A 116 -0.47 2.12 -7.46
C SER A 116 0.33 1.82 -8.72
N PHE A 117 0.79 0.58 -8.86
CA PHE A 117 1.51 0.13 -10.05
C PHE A 117 0.64 0.07 -11.32
N TYR A 118 -0.68 -0.12 -11.19
CA TYR A 118 -1.58 -0.39 -12.33
C TYR A 118 -1.48 0.63 -13.47
N PRO A 119 -1.50 1.96 -13.22
CA PRO A 119 -1.32 2.95 -14.28
C PRO A 119 -0.03 2.81 -15.09
N GLN A 120 1.07 2.35 -14.48
CA GLN A 120 2.36 2.20 -15.16
C GLN A 120 2.48 0.90 -15.94
N VAL A 121 1.88 -0.20 -15.42
CA VAL A 121 2.01 -1.54 -16.03
C VAL A 121 0.85 -1.89 -16.97
N ALA A 122 -0.29 -1.22 -16.83
CA ALA A 122 -1.49 -1.44 -17.62
C ALA A 122 -2.18 -0.10 -17.97
N PRO A 123 -1.49 0.81 -18.69
CA PRO A 123 -1.99 2.16 -18.96
C PRO A 123 -3.31 2.17 -19.76
N HIS A 124 -3.59 1.14 -20.56
CA HIS A 124 -4.85 0.99 -21.27
C HIS A 124 -6.08 0.86 -20.35
N LEU A 125 -5.88 0.53 -19.06
CA LEU A 125 -6.94 0.47 -18.06
C LEU A 125 -7.29 1.85 -17.48
N ILE A 126 -6.48 2.89 -17.72
CA ILE A 126 -6.73 4.26 -17.23
C ILE A 126 -8.05 4.80 -17.79
N ASP A 127 -8.38 4.49 -19.05
CA ASP A 127 -9.60 5.01 -19.69
C ASP A 127 -10.85 4.16 -19.43
N THR A 128 -10.69 2.96 -18.86
CA THR A 128 -11.76 1.96 -18.76
C THR A 128 -12.09 1.54 -17.33
N ILE A 129 -11.13 1.63 -16.40
CA ILE A 129 -11.30 1.20 -15.00
C ILE A 129 -11.22 2.42 -14.08
N PRO A 130 -12.34 2.83 -13.43
CA PRO A 130 -12.38 4.02 -12.57
C PRO A 130 -11.31 4.05 -11.48
N TYR A 131 -11.02 2.92 -10.84
CA TYR A 131 -9.95 2.83 -9.85
C TYR A 131 -8.59 3.18 -10.45
N VAL A 132 -8.21 2.56 -11.58
CA VAL A 132 -6.91 2.80 -12.24
C VAL A 132 -6.79 4.25 -12.68
N ARG A 133 -7.86 4.80 -13.29
CA ARG A 133 -7.96 6.23 -13.62
C ARG A 133 -7.70 7.12 -12.42
N SER A 134 -8.34 6.81 -11.29
CA SER A 134 -8.24 7.64 -10.09
C SER A 134 -6.84 7.67 -9.50
N ARG A 135 -6.15 6.52 -9.50
CA ARG A 135 -4.77 6.41 -8.99
C ARG A 135 -3.80 7.12 -9.92
N HIS A 136 -3.99 7.02 -11.24
CA HIS A 136 -3.22 7.76 -12.23
C HIS A 136 -3.36 9.28 -12.03
N LEU A 137 -4.59 9.79 -11.99
CA LEU A 137 -4.84 11.24 -11.87
C LEU A 137 -4.35 11.80 -10.53
N ALA A 138 -4.50 11.06 -9.42
CA ALA A 138 -3.96 11.48 -8.13
C ALA A 138 -2.43 11.56 -8.16
N ASP A 139 -1.77 10.55 -8.73
CA ASP A 139 -0.32 10.49 -8.89
C ASP A 139 0.22 11.67 -9.73
N GLU A 140 -0.34 11.88 -10.92
CA GLU A 140 0.10 12.97 -11.81
C GLU A 140 -0.08 14.34 -11.17
N ARG A 141 -1.25 14.60 -10.57
CA ARG A 141 -1.57 15.90 -9.97
C ARG A 141 -0.72 16.17 -8.73
N VAL A 142 -0.41 15.14 -7.92
CA VAL A 142 0.48 15.29 -6.77
C VAL A 142 1.90 15.59 -7.22
N ARG A 143 2.44 14.84 -8.19
CA ARG A 143 3.80 15.07 -8.69
C ARG A 143 3.95 16.42 -9.38
N ALA A 144 2.91 16.91 -10.06
CA ALA A 144 2.89 18.25 -10.66
C ALA A 144 2.99 19.39 -9.61
N LEU A 145 2.80 19.11 -8.32
CA LEU A 145 3.01 20.11 -7.25
C LEU A 145 4.48 20.32 -6.90
N ALA A 146 5.40 19.48 -7.43
CA ALA A 146 6.82 19.56 -7.17
C ALA A 146 7.41 20.92 -7.56
N THR A 147 8.29 21.44 -6.70
CA THR A 147 9.04 22.68 -6.92
C THR A 147 10.44 22.54 -6.32
N PRO A 148 11.38 23.47 -6.58
CA PRO A 148 12.68 23.45 -5.88
C PRO A 148 12.59 23.47 -4.34
N ALA A 149 11.48 23.97 -3.77
CA ALA A 149 11.25 24.03 -2.32
C ALA A 149 10.38 22.88 -1.79
N PHE A 150 9.78 22.06 -2.66
CA PHE A 150 8.92 20.94 -2.30
C PHE A 150 9.17 19.76 -3.23
N SER A 151 9.99 18.82 -2.76
CA SER A 151 10.24 17.58 -3.47
C SER A 151 9.14 16.58 -3.16
N VAL A 152 8.33 16.24 -4.14
CA VAL A 152 7.30 15.20 -4.02
C VAL A 152 7.47 14.17 -5.13
N CYS A 153 7.41 12.90 -4.77
CA CYS A 153 7.44 11.78 -5.70
C CYS A 153 6.38 10.74 -5.30
N SER A 154 6.14 9.76 -6.18
CA SER A 154 5.31 8.61 -5.85
C SER A 154 6.12 7.31 -5.85
N VAL A 155 5.75 6.42 -4.94
CA VAL A 155 6.22 5.03 -4.87
C VAL A 155 5.01 4.16 -5.18
N ASN A 156 4.98 3.62 -6.40
CA ASN A 156 3.84 2.93 -6.98
C ASN A 156 3.95 1.43 -6.75
N ALA A 157 3.34 1.00 -5.65
CA ALA A 157 3.43 -0.37 -5.16
C ALA A 157 2.43 -1.32 -5.83
N PRO A 158 2.78 -2.61 -5.95
CA PRO A 158 1.89 -3.67 -6.39
C PRO A 158 1.18 -4.30 -5.18
N PHE A 159 0.86 -5.59 -5.23
CA PHE A 159 0.18 -6.28 -4.13
C PHE A 159 1.09 -6.33 -2.90
N VAL A 160 0.67 -5.65 -1.82
CA VAL A 160 1.47 -5.54 -0.59
C VAL A 160 1.12 -6.64 0.40
N VAL A 161 2.13 -7.35 0.91
CA VAL A 161 1.99 -8.36 1.97
C VAL A 161 2.83 -8.02 3.20
N GLY A 162 2.26 -8.27 4.38
CA GLY A 162 2.96 -8.05 5.64
C GLY A 162 2.00 -7.86 6.80
N SER A 163 2.55 -7.67 7.99
CA SER A 163 1.79 -7.48 9.22
C SER A 163 2.30 -6.28 10.01
N VAL A 164 1.47 -5.79 10.91
CA VAL A 164 1.87 -4.82 11.93
C VAL A 164 1.54 -5.46 13.29
N PRO A 165 2.49 -5.54 14.24
CA PRO A 165 2.23 -6.18 15.52
C PRO A 165 0.99 -5.62 16.22
N GLY A 166 0.08 -6.50 16.64
CA GLY A 166 -1.20 -6.16 17.25
C GLY A 166 -2.25 -5.48 16.35
N LEU A 167 -1.98 -5.25 15.06
CA LEU A 167 -2.99 -4.78 14.11
C LEU A 167 -3.59 -5.94 13.31
N ARG A 168 -4.85 -6.30 13.58
CA ARG A 168 -5.57 -7.32 12.81
C ARG A 168 -5.82 -6.87 11.36
N ASN A 169 -5.64 -7.81 10.43
CA ASN A 169 -6.00 -7.65 9.02
C ASN A 169 -6.85 -8.84 8.58
N ASP A 170 -8.14 -8.60 8.29
CA ASP A 170 -9.10 -9.69 8.04
C ASP A 170 -8.83 -10.46 6.73
N MET A 171 -8.27 -9.80 5.72
CA MET A 171 -7.87 -10.47 4.47
C MET A 171 -6.77 -11.51 4.76
N PHE A 172 -5.74 -11.12 5.49
CA PHE A 172 -4.67 -12.05 5.84
C PHE A 172 -5.07 -13.10 6.87
N ALA A 173 -6.00 -12.78 7.78
CA ALA A 173 -6.61 -13.76 8.65
C ALA A 173 -7.38 -14.82 7.84
N ALA A 174 -8.11 -14.41 6.79
CA ALA A 174 -8.80 -15.32 5.89
C ALA A 174 -7.82 -16.19 5.08
N TYR A 175 -6.71 -15.62 4.58
CA TYR A 175 -5.69 -16.36 3.82
C TYR A 175 -4.98 -17.38 4.73
N THR A 176 -4.69 -16.99 5.97
CA THR A 176 -4.12 -17.90 6.98
C THR A 176 -5.11 -19.00 7.33
N GLY A 177 -6.39 -18.68 7.57
CA GLY A 177 -7.44 -19.66 7.83
C GLY A 177 -7.64 -20.65 6.68
N TYR A 178 -7.56 -20.16 5.44
CA TYR A 178 -7.58 -20.98 4.24
C TYR A 178 -6.41 -21.97 4.19
N ALA A 179 -5.19 -21.47 4.42
CA ALA A 179 -3.98 -22.28 4.46
C ALA A 179 -4.01 -23.34 5.58
N GLN A 180 -4.67 -23.04 6.71
CA GLN A 180 -4.92 -23.97 7.81
C GLN A 180 -6.05 -24.98 7.54
N GLY A 181 -6.74 -24.90 6.41
CA GLY A 181 -7.89 -25.76 6.10
C GLY A 181 -9.15 -25.45 6.92
N LYS A 182 -9.25 -24.24 7.50
CA LYS A 182 -10.39 -23.82 8.32
C LYS A 182 -11.60 -23.32 7.52
N LEU A 183 -11.43 -23.08 6.21
CA LEU A 183 -12.52 -22.68 5.32
C LEU A 183 -13.16 -23.91 4.67
N ALA A 184 -14.07 -24.54 5.41
CA ALA A 184 -14.75 -25.76 4.96
C ALA A 184 -15.42 -25.59 3.60
N GLY A 185 -15.17 -26.53 2.68
CA GLY A 185 -15.76 -26.54 1.34
C GLY A 185 -15.05 -25.68 0.30
N LEU A 186 -14.05 -24.87 0.68
CA LEU A 186 -13.23 -24.14 -0.29
C LEU A 186 -12.07 -25.03 -0.79
N PRO A 187 -12.05 -25.45 -2.07
CA PRO A 187 -10.94 -26.23 -2.61
C PRO A 187 -9.61 -25.47 -2.57
N VAL A 188 -8.49 -26.20 -2.59
CA VAL A 188 -7.14 -25.62 -2.64
C VAL A 188 -6.79 -25.23 -4.08
N PHE A 189 -6.66 -23.93 -4.35
CA PHE A 189 -6.22 -23.37 -5.62
C PHE A 189 -5.82 -21.89 -5.46
N GLY A 190 -5.11 -21.36 -6.44
CA GLY A 190 -5.04 -19.92 -6.70
C GLY A 190 -5.74 -19.60 -8.02
N PRO A 191 -6.32 -18.40 -8.18
CA PRO A 191 -6.88 -18.01 -9.48
C PRO A 191 -5.78 -17.98 -10.55
N ALA A 192 -6.13 -18.29 -11.79
CA ALA A 192 -5.19 -18.24 -12.91
C ALA A 192 -4.60 -16.82 -13.10
N GLY A 193 -3.35 -16.75 -13.56
CA GLY A 193 -2.61 -15.51 -13.72
C GLY A 193 -1.60 -15.24 -12.61
N GLY A 194 -1.12 -14.01 -12.55
CA GLY A 194 -0.07 -13.62 -11.63
C GLY A 194 0.16 -12.12 -11.59
N SER A 195 0.93 -11.67 -10.61
CA SER A 195 1.25 -10.26 -10.43
C SER A 195 2.64 -10.09 -9.84
N ASN A 196 3.04 -8.83 -9.68
CA ASN A 196 4.13 -8.48 -8.81
C ASN A 196 3.60 -8.32 -7.36
N PHE A 197 4.40 -8.74 -6.40
CA PHE A 197 4.12 -8.60 -4.97
C PHE A 197 5.25 -7.81 -4.33
N ILE A 198 4.98 -7.16 -3.20
CA ILE A 198 6.00 -6.49 -2.39
C ILE A 198 5.73 -6.68 -0.90
N SER A 199 6.76 -6.90 -0.10
CA SER A 199 6.57 -6.90 1.34
C SER A 199 6.38 -5.48 1.90
N THR A 200 5.72 -5.36 3.05
CA THR A 200 5.65 -4.08 3.78
C THR A 200 7.05 -3.57 4.16
N GLN A 201 8.01 -4.45 4.39
CA GLN A 201 9.40 -4.09 4.69
C GLN A 201 10.08 -3.47 3.46
N SER A 202 10.05 -4.15 2.32
CA SER A 202 10.58 -3.66 1.04
C SER A 202 9.93 -2.32 0.65
N LEU A 203 8.62 -2.20 0.82
CA LEU A 203 7.91 -0.93 0.55
C LEU A 203 8.30 0.18 1.53
N SER A 204 8.48 -0.12 2.82
CA SER A 204 8.89 0.89 3.82
C SER A 204 10.32 1.39 3.58
N GLU A 205 11.21 0.50 3.14
CA GLU A 205 12.56 0.86 2.69
C GLU A 205 12.51 1.77 1.46
N ALA A 206 11.68 1.43 0.46
CA ALA A 206 11.51 2.25 -0.72
C ALA A 206 10.97 3.65 -0.39
N ILE A 207 9.98 3.75 0.52
CA ILE A 207 9.45 5.02 1.02
C ILE A 207 10.56 5.82 1.71
N TRP A 208 11.40 5.17 2.51
CA TRP A 208 12.51 5.83 3.18
C TRP A 208 13.55 6.35 2.18
N GLY A 209 13.98 5.54 1.22
CA GLY A 209 14.88 5.97 0.16
C GLY A 209 14.30 7.14 -0.64
N ALA A 210 13.01 7.10 -0.98
CA ALA A 210 12.32 8.18 -1.66
C ALA A 210 12.28 9.48 -0.83
N LEU A 211 12.06 9.39 0.48
CA LEU A 211 12.14 10.56 1.37
C LEU A 211 13.55 11.16 1.45
N GLN A 212 14.60 10.37 1.25
CA GLN A 212 15.97 10.83 1.38
C GLN A 212 16.54 11.38 0.06
N ALA A 213 16.28 10.67 -1.04
CA ALA A 213 16.94 10.88 -2.32
C ALA A 213 15.98 10.91 -3.53
N GLY A 214 14.66 10.82 -3.29
CA GLY A 214 13.66 10.83 -4.35
C GLY A 214 13.73 12.08 -5.23
N GLU A 215 13.73 11.84 -6.54
CA GLU A 215 13.70 12.87 -7.56
C GLU A 215 12.33 13.55 -7.56
N ALA A 216 12.34 14.89 -7.50
CA ALA A 216 11.12 15.68 -7.46
C ALA A 216 10.29 15.48 -8.75
N GLY A 217 9.02 15.12 -8.59
CA GLY A 217 8.08 14.88 -9.70
C GLY A 217 8.16 13.48 -10.32
N LYS A 218 9.02 12.58 -9.82
CA LYS A 218 9.18 11.23 -10.36
C LYS A 218 8.14 10.23 -9.82
N ALA A 219 7.74 9.29 -10.67
CA ALA A 219 6.91 8.13 -10.31
C ALA A 219 7.75 6.86 -10.34
N TYR A 220 8.06 6.32 -9.16
CA TYR A 220 8.86 5.11 -9.01
C TYR A 220 7.97 3.86 -9.05
N LEU A 221 8.13 3.03 -10.08
CA LEU A 221 7.54 1.70 -10.11
C LEU A 221 8.39 0.77 -9.23
N VAL A 222 7.85 0.35 -8.08
CA VAL A 222 8.54 -0.56 -7.17
C VAL A 222 7.92 -1.94 -7.22
N GLY A 223 8.69 -2.96 -6.91
CA GLY A 223 8.23 -4.35 -6.93
C GLY A 223 9.27 -5.28 -6.31
N ASP A 224 8.82 -6.45 -5.86
CA ASP A 224 9.67 -7.40 -5.14
C ASP A 224 9.81 -8.68 -5.95
N GLU A 225 8.73 -9.46 -6.05
CA GLU A 225 8.71 -10.77 -6.70
C GLU A 225 7.54 -10.88 -7.68
N ASN A 226 7.80 -11.40 -8.87
CA ASN A 226 6.77 -11.78 -9.84
C ASN A 226 6.31 -13.20 -9.53
N LEU A 227 5.07 -13.38 -9.10
CA LEU A 227 4.52 -14.68 -8.70
C LEU A 227 3.19 -14.95 -9.41
N SER A 228 2.93 -16.22 -9.73
CA SER A 228 1.55 -16.62 -10.02
C SER A 228 0.71 -16.48 -8.73
N PHE A 229 -0.60 -16.26 -8.85
CA PHE A 229 -1.44 -16.20 -7.65
C PHE A 229 -1.42 -17.55 -6.90
N ALA A 230 -1.33 -18.66 -7.63
CA ALA A 230 -1.16 -19.99 -7.04
C ALA A 230 0.13 -20.11 -6.21
N ASP A 231 1.27 -19.64 -6.73
CA ASP A 231 2.54 -19.62 -5.99
C ASP A 231 2.47 -18.70 -4.77
N TYR A 232 1.82 -17.55 -4.91
CA TYR A 232 1.57 -16.63 -3.81
C TYR A 232 0.72 -17.29 -2.71
N PHE A 233 -0.42 -17.93 -3.04
CA PHE A 233 -1.20 -18.69 -2.05
C PHE A 233 -0.37 -19.83 -1.43
N ALA A 234 0.46 -20.53 -2.21
CA ALA A 234 1.33 -21.59 -1.70
C ALA A 234 2.32 -21.09 -0.62
N THR A 235 2.72 -19.81 -0.63
CA THR A 235 3.53 -19.23 0.46
C THR A 235 2.82 -19.29 1.82
N PHE A 236 1.49 -19.09 1.85
CA PHE A 236 0.67 -19.17 3.06
C PHE A 236 0.53 -20.60 3.55
N PHE A 237 0.30 -21.56 2.65
CA PHE A 237 0.25 -22.99 2.99
C PHE A 237 1.56 -23.47 3.62
N ARG A 238 2.71 -23.07 3.08
CA ARG A 238 4.02 -23.34 3.70
C ARG A 238 4.14 -22.70 5.08
N ALA A 239 3.81 -21.41 5.20
CA ALA A 239 3.91 -20.66 6.44
C ALA A 239 2.97 -21.18 7.55
N ALA A 240 1.79 -21.70 7.18
CA ALA A 240 0.83 -22.30 8.10
C ALA A 240 1.20 -23.74 8.53
N GLY A 241 2.32 -24.29 8.07
CA GLY A 241 2.74 -25.66 8.36
C GLY A 241 1.92 -26.73 7.61
N ASN A 242 1.24 -26.35 6.52
CA ASN A 242 0.43 -27.24 5.70
C ASN A 242 0.86 -27.17 4.22
N PRO A 243 2.14 -27.46 3.89
CA PRO A 243 2.62 -27.38 2.53
C PRO A 243 1.91 -28.41 1.65
N GLN A 244 1.25 -27.94 0.59
CA GLN A 244 0.56 -28.80 -0.37
C GLN A 244 0.54 -28.14 -1.76
N PRO A 245 0.28 -28.91 -2.83
CA PRO A 245 0.11 -28.35 -4.16
C PRO A 245 -1.05 -27.35 -4.20
N VAL A 246 -0.78 -26.15 -4.71
CA VAL A 246 -1.80 -25.15 -4.99
C VAL A 246 -1.88 -25.00 -6.51
N PRO A 247 -2.86 -25.62 -7.18
CA PRO A 247 -3.02 -25.48 -8.62
C PRO A 247 -3.52 -24.08 -9.00
N ALA A 248 -3.12 -23.60 -10.18
CA ALA A 248 -3.74 -22.45 -10.80
C ALA A 248 -5.02 -22.90 -11.54
N LEU A 249 -6.18 -22.36 -11.16
CA LEU A 249 -7.45 -22.66 -11.82
C LEU A 249 -8.05 -21.40 -12.44
N ASP A 250 -8.60 -21.49 -13.64
CA ASP A 250 -9.40 -20.42 -14.25
C ASP A 250 -10.80 -20.38 -13.60
N GLN A 251 -10.82 -20.03 -12.33
CA GLN A 251 -12.00 -19.93 -11.48
C GLN A 251 -11.82 -18.74 -10.54
N GLU A 252 -12.92 -18.07 -10.21
CA GLU A 252 -12.88 -16.95 -9.28
C GLU A 252 -12.54 -17.49 -7.89
N HIS A 253 -11.55 -16.88 -7.24
CA HIS A 253 -11.17 -17.27 -5.90
C HIS A 253 -11.84 -16.34 -4.88
N PRO A 254 -12.61 -16.84 -3.90
CA PRO A 254 -13.37 -15.97 -3.00
C PRO A 254 -12.48 -15.07 -2.12
N LEU A 255 -11.22 -15.46 -1.91
CA LEU A 255 -10.24 -14.66 -1.16
C LEU A 255 -9.44 -13.69 -2.06
N LEU A 256 -9.50 -13.86 -3.38
CA LEU A 256 -8.92 -12.94 -4.36
C LEU A 256 -9.87 -12.88 -5.57
N PRO A 257 -11.03 -12.21 -5.41
CA PRO A 257 -12.07 -12.18 -6.42
C PRO A 257 -11.63 -11.38 -7.66
N ASP A 258 -12.32 -11.58 -8.79
CA ASP A 258 -11.91 -10.99 -10.06
C ASP A 258 -11.91 -9.45 -10.02
N ILE A 259 -12.81 -8.86 -9.22
CA ILE A 259 -12.87 -7.41 -9.00
C ILE A 259 -11.60 -6.82 -8.37
N ALA A 260 -10.77 -7.66 -7.72
CA ALA A 260 -9.48 -7.25 -7.16
C ALA A 260 -8.30 -7.45 -8.15
N ILE A 261 -8.54 -8.11 -9.29
CA ILE A 261 -7.54 -8.39 -10.33
C ILE A 261 -7.86 -7.51 -11.54
N TYR A 262 -7.51 -6.22 -11.48
CA TYR A 262 -7.91 -5.25 -12.51
C TYR A 262 -7.38 -5.56 -13.92
N THR A 263 -6.29 -6.32 -14.03
CA THR A 263 -5.76 -6.80 -15.31
C THR A 263 -6.51 -8.01 -15.85
N GLY A 264 -7.50 -8.52 -15.13
CA GLY A 264 -8.28 -9.72 -15.46
C GLY A 264 -7.59 -11.01 -15.02
N ARG A 265 -8.39 -11.97 -14.53
CA ARG A 265 -7.93 -13.33 -14.22
C ARG A 265 -7.33 -13.98 -15.48
N GLY A 266 -6.30 -14.79 -15.29
CA GLY A 266 -5.55 -15.45 -16.37
C GLY A 266 -4.40 -14.61 -16.93
N ASN A 267 -4.42 -13.29 -16.74
CA ASN A 267 -3.32 -12.42 -17.16
C ASN A 267 -2.20 -12.39 -16.11
N VAL A 268 -0.97 -12.20 -16.57
CA VAL A 268 0.23 -12.10 -15.73
C VAL A 268 0.80 -10.69 -15.85
N VAL A 269 0.86 -9.98 -14.73
CA VAL A 269 1.70 -8.78 -14.63
C VAL A 269 3.07 -9.20 -14.13
N SER A 270 4.10 -8.99 -14.95
CA SER A 270 5.48 -9.24 -14.58
C SER A 270 6.36 -8.09 -15.07
N TYR A 271 7.19 -7.57 -14.17
CA TYR A 271 8.16 -6.52 -14.48
C TYR A 271 9.31 -6.56 -13.48
N GLU A 272 10.42 -5.93 -13.88
CA GLU A 272 11.54 -5.63 -13.01
C GLU A 272 11.57 -4.11 -12.79
N PRO A 273 11.67 -3.63 -11.54
CA PRO A 273 11.91 -2.21 -11.28
C PRO A 273 13.18 -1.73 -11.99
N ASP A 274 13.20 -0.46 -12.39
CA ASP A 274 14.40 0.13 -12.98
C ASP A 274 15.59 0.03 -12.01
N ALA A 275 16.76 -0.38 -12.52
CA ALA A 275 17.91 -0.67 -11.68
C ALA A 275 18.49 0.58 -11.01
N ALA A 276 18.43 1.74 -11.67
CA ALA A 276 18.88 3.00 -11.09
C ALA A 276 17.90 3.46 -10.00
N ASP A 277 16.59 3.26 -10.22
CA ASP A 277 15.58 3.54 -9.21
C ASP A 277 15.71 2.62 -8.00
N LEU A 278 15.93 1.32 -8.21
CA LEU A 278 16.19 0.36 -7.14
C LEU A 278 17.42 0.76 -6.32
N ALA A 279 18.51 1.16 -6.98
CA ALA A 279 19.74 1.60 -6.32
C ALA A 279 19.55 2.91 -5.54
N LEU A 280 18.79 3.87 -6.09
CA LEU A 280 18.48 5.15 -5.45
C LEU A 280 17.57 4.97 -4.22
N LEU A 281 16.54 4.14 -4.35
CA LEU A 281 15.58 3.88 -3.27
C LEU A 281 16.15 2.92 -2.21
N GLY A 282 17.11 2.07 -2.58
CA GLY A 282 17.86 1.24 -1.63
C GLY A 282 17.01 0.25 -0.84
N TYR A 283 16.03 -0.38 -1.48
CA TYR A 283 15.15 -1.37 -0.84
C TYR A 283 15.47 -2.81 -1.23
N ARG A 284 15.17 -3.75 -0.33
CA ARG A 284 15.39 -5.19 -0.54
C ARG A 284 14.39 -5.80 -1.53
N ARG A 285 14.75 -6.96 -2.09
CA ARG A 285 13.87 -7.83 -2.87
C ARG A 285 14.09 -9.31 -2.48
N GLY A 286 13.19 -10.20 -2.89
CA GLY A 286 13.07 -11.59 -2.44
C GLY A 286 12.47 -11.73 -1.04
N ASP A 287 11.57 -10.83 -0.62
CA ASP A 287 11.12 -10.73 0.78
C ASP A 287 9.67 -11.21 1.03
N VAL A 288 8.96 -11.69 0.01
CA VAL A 288 7.53 -12.07 0.11
C VAL A 288 7.32 -13.23 1.08
N GLN A 289 8.12 -14.31 0.98
CA GLN A 289 7.95 -15.46 1.88
C GLN A 289 8.22 -15.10 3.35
N ARG A 290 9.21 -14.25 3.64
CA ARG A 290 9.48 -13.78 5.02
C ARG A 290 8.27 -13.02 5.56
N ALA A 291 7.74 -12.08 4.78
CA ALA A 291 6.58 -11.30 5.17
C ALA A 291 5.32 -12.16 5.37
N VAL A 292 5.11 -13.19 4.55
CA VAL A 292 4.02 -14.15 4.73
C VAL A 292 4.19 -14.96 6.02
N ASN A 293 5.42 -15.36 6.36
CA ASN A 293 5.68 -16.04 7.64
C ASN A 293 5.31 -15.15 8.83
N GLU A 294 5.63 -13.85 8.78
CA GLU A 294 5.24 -12.89 9.82
C GLU A 294 3.74 -12.65 9.89
N VAL A 295 3.07 -12.62 8.74
CA VAL A 295 1.61 -12.54 8.66
C VAL A 295 0.96 -13.74 9.35
N VAL A 296 1.38 -14.96 8.98
CA VAL A 296 0.81 -16.18 9.56
C VAL A 296 1.11 -16.24 11.05
N ALA A 297 2.36 -16.03 11.47
CA ALA A 297 2.72 -16.03 12.88
C ALA A 297 1.91 -15.01 13.70
N HIS A 298 1.69 -13.81 13.16
CA HIS A 298 0.86 -12.79 13.78
C HIS A 298 -0.61 -13.22 13.89
N CYS A 299 -1.19 -13.78 12.83
CA CYS A 299 -2.57 -14.29 12.86
C CYS A 299 -2.76 -15.48 13.83
N LEU A 300 -1.73 -16.29 14.06
CA LEU A 300 -1.77 -17.40 15.02
C LEU A 300 -1.63 -16.95 16.48
N ALA A 301 -1.09 -15.75 16.71
CA ALA A 301 -0.91 -15.17 18.03
C ALA A 301 -2.13 -14.36 18.53
N GLN A 302 -3.16 -14.19 17.69
CA GLN A 302 -4.43 -13.52 18.01
C GLN A 302 -5.50 -14.53 18.45
#